data_AF-A0A399XSM8-F1
#
_entry.id   AF-A0A399XSM8-F1
#
_cell.length_a   1.000
_cell.length_b   1.000
_cell.length_c   1.000
_cell.angle_alpha   90.00
_cell.angle_beta   90.00
_cell.angle_gamma   90.00
#
_symmetry.space_group_name_H-M   'P 1'
#
loop_
_entity.id
_entity.type
_entity.pdbx_description
1 polymer ?
#
loop_
_entity_poly.entity_id
_entity_poly.type
_entity_poly.pdbx_seq_one_letter_code
_entity_poly.pdbx_strand_id
1 'polypeptide(L)'
;MIGTAFGVMVFLSLVFFAVHILVNLWTISAVTGVAHDAARDVAGSGIDLADPVAFDQETSAATARAVELLGGLDVQFDWTADVAEGEVELRVTADSVRLLPRIAGSNLGFDGIDRRMVVRMEQGR
;
A
#
# COMPACT_ATOMS: atom_id res chain seq x y z
N MET A 1 -30.05 23.04 26.67
CA MET A 1 -29.59 23.47 25.33
C MET A 1 -28.07 23.47 25.20
N ILE A 2 -27.31 24.12 26.11
CA ILE A 2 -25.84 24.12 26.05
C ILE A 2 -25.24 22.71 26.29
N GLY A 3 -25.72 21.97 27.30
CA GLY A 3 -25.22 20.61 27.57
C GLY A 3 -25.49 19.62 26.44
N THR A 4 -26.64 19.73 25.77
CA THR A 4 -26.97 18.90 24.61
C THR A 4 -26.12 19.25 23.39
N ALA A 5 -25.84 20.54 23.16
CA ALA A 5 -24.95 20.98 22.08
C ALA A 5 -23.51 20.49 22.29
N PHE A 6 -23.01 20.56 23.53
CA PHE A 6 -21.68 20.04 23.88
C PHE A 6 -21.58 18.52 23.68
N GLY A 7 -22.59 17.78 24.14
CA GLY A 7 -22.64 16.33 23.94
C GLY A 7 -22.65 15.93 22.46
N VAL A 8 -23.42 16.64 21.63
CA VAL A 8 -23.45 16.41 20.17
C VAL A 8 -22.09 16.69 19.53
N MET A 9 -21.40 17.77 19.91
CA MET A 9 -20.05 18.04 19.41
C MET A 9 -19.06 16.93 19.75
N VAL A 10 -19.02 16.48 21.00
CA VAL A 10 -18.12 15.40 21.43
C VAL A 10 -18.44 14.11 20.67
N PHE A 11 -19.72 13.78 20.53
CA PHE A 11 -20.16 12.61 19.76
C PHE A 11 -19.69 12.67 18.30
N LEU A 12 -19.92 13.80 17.62
CA LEU A 12 -19.48 13.98 16.23
C LEU A 12 -17.96 13.89 16.10
N SER A 13 -17.20 14.46 17.03
CA SER A 13 -15.74 14.35 17.05
C SER A 13 -15.26 12.90 17.21
N LEU A 14 -15.91 12.11 18.09
CA LEU A 14 -15.58 10.70 18.26
C LEU A 14 -15.93 9.87 17.01
N VAL A 15 -17.08 10.13 16.38
CA VAL A 15 -17.46 9.47 15.12
C VAL A 15 -16.48 9.83 14.01
N PHE A 16 -16.11 11.10 13.88
CA PHE A 16 -15.14 11.56 12.89
C PHE A 16 -13.77 10.89 13.06
N PHE A 17 -13.32 10.78 14.32
CA PHE A 17 -12.09 10.07 14.66
C PHE A 17 -12.16 8.57 14.35
N ALA A 18 -13.28 7.91 14.67
CA ALA A 18 -13.49 6.50 14.36
C ALA A 18 -13.48 6.25 12.85
N VAL A 19 -14.13 7.11 12.06
CA VAL A 19 -14.13 7.04 10.60
C VAL A 19 -12.72 7.22 10.05
N HIS A 20 -11.92 8.14 10.59
CA HIS A 20 -10.52 8.31 10.19
C HIS A 20 -9.70 7.03 10.40
N ILE A 21 -9.83 6.42 11.57
CA ILE A 21 -9.13 5.16 11.86
C ILE A 21 -9.58 4.07 10.89
N LEU A 22 -10.88 3.96 10.64
CA LEU A 22 -11.42 2.94 9.76
C LEU A 22 -10.91 3.10 8.32
N VAL A 23 -10.88 4.33 7.80
CA VAL A 23 -10.34 4.63 6.47
C VAL A 23 -8.84 4.31 6.41
N ASN A 24 -8.07 4.70 7.42
CA ASN A 24 -6.63 4.41 7.43
C ASN A 24 -6.35 2.90 7.44
N LEU A 25 -7.08 2.13 8.25
CA LEU A 25 -6.96 0.68 8.29
C LEU A 25 -7.38 0.04 6.96
N TRP A 26 -8.46 0.53 6.36
CA TRP A 26 -8.92 0.08 5.06
C TRP A 26 -7.85 0.32 3.98
N THR A 27 -7.24 1.52 3.93
CA THR A 27 -6.16 1.83 2.99
C THR A 27 -4.98 0.88 3.16
N ILE A 28 -4.52 0.65 4.40
CA ILE A 28 -3.43 -0.29 4.69
C ILE A 28 -3.78 -1.69 4.19
N SER A 29 -4.99 -2.16 4.47
CA SER A 29 -5.43 -3.49 4.04
C SER A 29 -5.52 -3.61 2.53
N ALA A 30 -6.04 -2.60 1.84
CA ALA A 30 -6.18 -2.57 0.39
C ALA A 30 -4.81 -2.53 -0.31
N VAL A 31 -3.91 -1.65 0.12
CA VAL A 31 -2.54 -1.56 -0.38
C VAL A 31 -1.79 -2.87 -0.16
N THR A 32 -1.93 -3.48 1.02
CA THR A 32 -1.29 -4.77 1.32
C THR A 32 -1.85 -5.88 0.42
N GLY A 33 -3.16 -5.95 0.21
CA GLY A 33 -3.77 -6.94 -0.67
C GLY A 33 -3.27 -6.81 -2.11
N VAL A 34 -3.34 -5.61 -2.67
CA VAL A 34 -2.90 -5.33 -4.04
C VAL A 34 -1.40 -5.58 -4.22
N ALA A 35 -0.58 -5.17 -3.25
CA ALA A 35 0.86 -5.43 -3.29
C ALA A 35 1.17 -6.93 -3.28
N HIS A 36 0.44 -7.71 -2.47
CA HIS A 36 0.61 -9.16 -2.42
C HIS A 36 0.21 -9.83 -3.74
N ASP A 37 -0.93 -9.42 -4.31
CA ASP A 37 -1.40 -9.94 -5.59
C ASP A 37 -0.43 -9.59 -6.72
N ALA A 38 0.08 -8.35 -6.77
CA ALA A 38 1.09 -7.94 -7.75
C ALA A 38 2.39 -8.72 -7.61
N ALA A 39 2.89 -8.91 -6.39
CA ALA A 39 4.10 -9.70 -6.16
C ALA A 39 3.90 -11.17 -6.57
N ARG A 40 2.70 -11.70 -6.37
CA ARG A 40 2.35 -13.07 -6.76
C ARG A 40 2.21 -13.24 -8.28
N ASP A 41 1.64 -12.26 -8.96
CA ASP A 41 1.58 -12.21 -10.43
C ASP A 41 2.98 -12.25 -11.04
N VAL A 42 3.89 -11.38 -10.56
CA VAL A 42 5.29 -11.35 -11.03
C VAL A 42 5.99 -12.68 -10.71
N ALA A 43 5.79 -13.24 -9.52
CA ALA A 43 6.39 -14.50 -9.12
C ALA A 43 5.91 -15.72 -9.92
N GLY A 44 4.65 -15.69 -10.38
CA GLY A 44 4.01 -16.74 -11.17
C GLY A 44 4.16 -16.58 -12.70
N SER A 45 4.67 -15.44 -13.16
CA SER A 45 4.82 -15.14 -14.60
C SER A 45 5.84 -16.05 -15.32
N GLY A 46 6.73 -16.72 -14.56
CA GLY A 46 7.75 -17.60 -15.13
C GLY A 46 8.84 -16.88 -15.90
N ILE A 47 8.99 -15.56 -15.71
CA ILE A 47 10.06 -14.77 -16.30
C ILE A 47 11.44 -15.17 -15.76
N ASP A 48 12.46 -15.00 -16.59
CA ASP A 48 13.85 -15.14 -16.15
C ASP A 48 14.29 -13.87 -15.40
N LEU A 49 14.57 -14.01 -14.10
CA LEU A 49 15.06 -12.90 -13.27
C LEU A 49 16.44 -12.38 -13.73
N ALA A 50 17.20 -13.18 -14.49
CA ALA A 50 18.47 -12.75 -15.04
C ALA A 50 18.30 -11.86 -16.30
N ASP A 51 17.10 -11.78 -16.87
CA ASP A 51 16.77 -10.86 -17.96
C ASP A 51 16.14 -9.57 -17.40
N PRO A 52 16.91 -8.47 -17.28
CA PRO A 52 16.40 -7.23 -16.71
C PRO A 52 15.29 -6.61 -17.56
N VAL A 53 15.26 -6.86 -18.87
CA VAL A 53 14.22 -6.29 -19.76
C VAL A 53 12.89 -6.99 -19.52
N ALA A 54 12.89 -8.32 -19.40
CA ALA A 54 11.70 -9.09 -19.07
C ALA A 54 11.17 -8.73 -17.66
N PHE A 55 12.08 -8.59 -16.69
CA PHE A 55 11.73 -8.18 -15.33
C PHE A 55 11.11 -6.78 -15.26
N ASP A 56 11.71 -5.78 -15.91
CA ASP A 56 11.17 -4.42 -15.95
C ASP A 56 9.80 -4.35 -16.64
N GLN A 57 9.59 -5.13 -17.71
CA GLN A 57 8.31 -5.18 -18.41
C GLN A 57 7.19 -5.77 -17.53
N GLU A 58 7.45 -6.90 -16.86
CA GLU A 58 6.43 -7.55 -16.04
C GLU A 58 6.13 -6.74 -14.77
N THR A 59 7.16 -6.20 -14.09
CA THR A 59 6.97 -5.34 -12.91
C THR A 59 6.26 -4.03 -13.27
N SER A 60 6.53 -3.44 -14.44
CA SER A 60 5.80 -2.27 -14.93
C SER A 60 4.34 -2.58 -15.22
N ALA A 61 4.04 -3.73 -15.84
CA ALA A 61 2.67 -4.17 -16.09
C ALA A 61 1.91 -4.46 -14.78
N ALA A 62 2.54 -5.15 -13.83
CA ALA A 62 1.99 -5.40 -12.50
C ALA A 62 1.73 -4.10 -11.74
N THR A 63 2.65 -3.13 -11.82
CA THR A 63 2.50 -1.80 -11.20
C THR A 63 1.33 -1.04 -11.83
N ALA A 64 1.17 -1.05 -13.15
CA ALA A 64 0.06 -0.39 -13.81
C ALA A 64 -1.30 -0.96 -13.36
N ARG A 65 -1.43 -2.29 -13.27
CA ARG A 65 -2.62 -2.97 -12.73
C ARG A 65 -2.87 -2.60 -11.27
N ALA A 66 -1.84 -2.58 -10.44
CA ALA A 66 -1.94 -2.21 -9.03
C ALA A 66 -2.42 -0.77 -8.84
N VAL A 67 -1.88 0.18 -9.61
CA VAL A 67 -2.29 1.59 -9.58
C VAL A 67 -3.74 1.77 -10.01
N GLU A 68 -4.18 1.03 -11.02
CA GLU A 68 -5.58 1.03 -11.46
C GLU A 68 -6.52 0.53 -10.36
N LEU A 69 -6.19 -0.58 -9.70
CA LEU A 69 -6.97 -1.17 -8.60
C LEU A 69 -7.05 -0.25 -7.37
N LEU A 70 -5.97 0.50 -7.09
CA LEU A 70 -5.90 1.43 -5.97
C LEU A 70 -6.61 2.76 -6.23
N GLY A 71 -7.09 3.00 -7.46
CA GLY A 71 -8.02 4.08 -7.77
C GLY A 71 -7.47 5.49 -7.52
N GLY A 72 -6.16 5.69 -7.68
CA GLY A 72 -5.52 7.02 -7.56
C GLY A 72 -4.95 7.36 -6.18
N LEU A 73 -4.76 6.37 -5.30
CA LEU A 73 -3.90 6.54 -4.12
C LEU A 73 -2.45 6.82 -4.56
N ASP A 74 -1.78 7.71 -3.85
CA ASP A 74 -0.35 8.01 -4.09
C ASP A 74 0.51 6.93 -3.43
N VAL A 75 0.91 5.96 -4.24
CA VAL A 75 1.65 4.78 -3.83
C VAL A 75 2.84 4.58 -4.75
N GLN A 76 4.01 4.42 -4.15
CA GLN A 76 5.25 4.09 -4.81
C GLN A 76 5.54 2.60 -4.64
N PHE A 77 5.83 1.95 -5.78
CA PHE A 77 6.26 0.55 -5.83
C PHE A 77 7.74 0.51 -6.22
N ASP A 78 8.54 -0.19 -5.43
CA ASP A 78 9.97 -0.39 -5.63
C ASP A 78 10.24 -1.90 -5.70
N TRP A 79 10.74 -2.35 -6.84
CA TRP A 79 10.95 -3.76 -7.15
C TRP A 79 12.44 -4.08 -7.12
N THR A 80 12.81 -5.17 -6.45
CA THR A 80 14.17 -5.68 -6.43
C THR A 80 14.14 -7.19 -6.66
N ALA A 81 14.96 -7.69 -7.57
CA ALA A 81 15.12 -9.12 -7.79
C ALA A 81 16.40 -9.63 -7.13
N ASP A 82 16.30 -10.71 -6.37
CA ASP A 82 17.44 -11.53 -5.97
C ASP A 82 17.53 -12.76 -6.89
N VAL A 83 18.40 -12.65 -7.89
CA VAL A 83 18.64 -13.71 -8.88
C VAL A 83 19.29 -14.94 -8.23
N ALA A 84 20.06 -14.77 -7.16
CA ALA A 84 20.79 -15.87 -6.52
C ALA A 84 19.84 -16.77 -5.71
N GLU A 85 18.86 -16.16 -5.03
CA GLU A 85 17.86 -16.88 -4.23
C GLU A 85 16.57 -17.18 -5.01
N GLY A 86 16.38 -16.57 -6.18
CA GLY A 86 15.17 -16.69 -6.97
C GLY A 86 13.99 -16.00 -6.31
N GLU A 87 14.23 -14.85 -5.68
CA GLU A 87 13.24 -14.10 -4.91
C GLU A 87 12.99 -12.72 -5.52
N VAL A 88 11.75 -12.25 -5.42
CA VAL A 88 11.34 -10.91 -5.81
C VAL A 88 10.91 -10.18 -4.55
N GLU A 89 11.58 -9.08 -4.26
CA GLU A 89 11.23 -8.13 -3.22
C GLU A 89 10.41 -6.99 -3.83
N LEU A 90 9.24 -6.75 -3.23
CA LEU A 90 8.41 -5.58 -3.49
C LEU A 90 8.38 -4.73 -2.22
N ARG A 91 8.89 -3.51 -2.31
CA ARG A 91 8.68 -2.46 -1.32
C ARG A 91 7.57 -1.54 -1.80
N VAL A 92 6.60 -1.29 -0.93
CA VAL A 92 5.48 -0.39 -1.18
C VAL A 92 5.52 0.72 -0.17
N THR A 93 5.61 1.94 -0.67
CA THR A 93 5.56 3.18 0.12
C THR A 93 4.31 3.94 -0.25
N ALA A 94 3.40 4.19 0.68
CA ALA A 94 2.22 5.01 0.43
C ALA A 94 2.14 6.15 1.45
N ASP A 95 1.80 7.35 0.98
CA ASP A 95 1.47 8.45 1.87
C ASP A 95 0.08 8.20 2.48
N SER A 96 -0.05 8.44 3.79
CA SER A 96 -1.34 8.28 4.46
C SER A 96 -2.34 9.32 3.94
N VAL A 97 -3.61 8.94 3.82
CA VAL A 97 -4.67 9.86 3.39
C VAL A 97 -4.84 10.94 4.45
N ARG A 98 -4.22 12.11 4.22
CA ARG A 98 -4.24 13.25 5.14
C ARG A 98 -5.59 13.98 5.04
N LEU A 99 -6.57 13.52 5.81
CA LEU A 99 -7.85 14.21 5.97
C LEU A 99 -7.79 15.34 7.03
N LEU A 100 -6.70 15.43 7.80
CA LEU A 100 -6.47 16.50 8.79
C LEU A 100 -5.58 17.62 8.20
N PRO A 101 -5.84 18.90 8.51
CA PRO A 101 -4.95 20.01 8.16
C PRO A 101 -3.53 19.79 8.71
N ARG A 102 -2.50 20.16 7.94
CA ARG A 102 -1.06 19.96 8.23
C ARG A 102 -0.58 20.37 9.63
N ILE A 103 -1.37 21.15 10.35
CA ILE A 103 -1.04 21.78 11.63
C ILE A 103 -1.08 20.79 12.81
N ALA A 104 -1.75 19.63 12.66
CA ALA A 104 -1.96 18.67 13.76
C ALA A 104 -1.33 17.27 13.55
N GLY A 105 -0.77 16.97 12.37
CA GLY A 105 -0.47 15.60 11.94
C GLY A 105 0.98 15.10 12.05
N SER A 106 1.97 15.99 12.13
CA SER A 106 3.38 15.61 11.91
C SER A 106 4.08 14.88 13.07
N ASN A 107 3.44 14.75 14.24
CA ASN A 107 4.09 14.21 15.45
C ASN A 107 3.54 12.85 15.91
N LEU A 108 2.63 12.22 15.15
CA LEU A 108 1.93 11.01 15.58
C LEU A 108 2.35 9.73 14.83
N GLY A 109 3.36 9.79 13.94
CA GLY A 109 3.92 8.59 13.30
C GLY A 109 3.00 7.89 12.29
N PHE A 110 1.89 8.53 11.91
CA PHE A 110 0.98 8.04 10.86
C PHE A 110 1.37 8.54 9.46
N ASP A 111 2.65 8.91 9.26
CA ASP A 111 3.07 9.69 8.09
C ASP A 111 3.27 8.88 6.80
N GLY A 112 3.27 7.55 6.88
CA GLY A 112 3.37 6.71 5.70
C GLY A 112 3.27 5.23 6.00
N ILE A 113 2.95 4.47 4.96
CA ILE A 113 2.96 3.02 4.93
C ILE A 113 4.26 2.62 4.23
N ASP A 114 5.22 2.02 4.93
CA ASP A 114 6.38 1.32 4.33
C ASP A 114 6.22 -0.17 4.61
N ARG A 115 6.00 -0.95 3.54
CA ARG A 115 5.83 -2.40 3.61
C ARG A 115 6.75 -3.08 2.62
N ARG A 116 7.49 -4.06 3.10
CA ARG A 116 8.35 -4.94 2.29
C ARG A 116 7.72 -6.32 2.22
N MET A 117 7.60 -6.85 1.02
CA MET A 117 7.15 -8.21 0.72
C MET A 117 8.26 -8.92 -0.03
N VAL A 118 8.56 -10.15 0.35
CA VAL A 118 9.52 -10.99 -0.36
C VAL A 118 8.77 -12.25 -0.78
N VAL A 119 8.74 -12.51 -2.08
CA VAL A 119 8.06 -13.66 -2.67
C VAL A 119 9.07 -14.45 -3.48
N ARG A 120 9.12 -15.76 -3.25
CA ARG A 120 9.95 -16.66 -4.04
C ARG A 120 9.28 -16.95 -5.39
N MET A 121 10.05 -16.93 -6.47
CA MET A 121 9.57 -17.32 -7.80
C MET A 121 9.08 -18.76 -7.78
N GLU A 122 7.91 -18.99 -8.33
CA GLU A 122 7.44 -20.35 -8.59
C GLU A 122 8.20 -20.84 -9.84
N GLN A 123 9.25 -21.65 -9.63
CA GLN A 123 9.96 -22.29 -10.75
C GLN A 123 8.99 -23.23 -11.47
N GLY A 124 8.51 -22.76 -12.62
CA GLY A 124 7.76 -23.56 -13.58
C GLY A 124 8.53 -24.84 -13.87
N ARG A 125 7.86 -25.96 -13.63
CA ARG A 125 8.38 -27.30 -13.89
C ARG A 125 8.25 -27.66 -15.36
#